data_AF-A0A3A8JW76-F1
#
_entry.id   AF-A0A3A8JW76-F1
#
_cell.length_a   1.000
_cell.length_b   1.000
_cell.length_c   1.000
_cell.angle_alpha   90.00
_cell.angle_beta   90.00
_cell.angle_gamma   90.00
#
_symmetry.space_group_name_H-M   'P 1'
#
loop_
_entity.id
_entity.type
_entity.pdbx_description
1 polymer ?
#
loop_
_entity_poly.entity_id
_entity_poly.type
_entity_poly.pdbx_seq_one_letter_code
_entity_poly.pdbx_strand_id
1 'polypeptide(L)'
;SRAVFEDLLYQNAREPGAQSSQQTALPSGMQIGTGTRIVATSRLHSQGNLSKTGNATDVAINGNGFFQVQRPDGTLAYTRDGNFQISAQGQLVTSSGYLVQPAMMVPRNATSLMIGKDGVVTVTTPGMVNRTQVGAFQLANFVNPAGLRSLG
;
A
#
# COMPACT_ATOMS: atom_id res chain seq x y z
N SER A 1 -1.25 -0.93 11.93
CA SER A 1 -0.55 0.37 12.05
C SER A 1 -0.09 0.51 13.48
N ARG A 2 1.11 1.04 13.72
CA ARG A 2 1.59 1.31 15.08
C ARG A 2 1.82 2.83 15.20
N ALA A 3 1.14 3.46 16.15
CA ALA A 3 1.40 4.86 16.48
C ALA A 3 2.71 4.93 17.26
N VAL A 4 3.61 5.83 16.86
CA VAL A 4 4.83 6.15 17.61
C VAL A 4 4.60 7.54 18.19
N PHE A 5 4.82 7.68 19.49
CA PHE A 5 4.73 8.93 20.21
C PHE A 5 6.16 9.37 20.53
N GLU A 6 6.57 10.51 19.98
CA GLU A 6 7.79 11.20 20.38
C GLU A 6 7.39 12.48 21.11
N ASP A 7 7.99 12.71 22.28
CA ASP A 7 7.74 13.90 23.07
C ASP A 7 8.52 15.09 22.48
N LEU A 8 7.88 16.25 22.39
CA LEU A 8 8.50 17.45 21.82
C LEU A 8 9.40 18.12 22.86
N LEU A 9 10.60 18.50 22.42
CA LEU A 9 11.66 19.13 23.21
C LEU A 9 11.15 20.10 24.30
N TYR A 10 11.60 19.87 25.53
CA TYR A 10 11.51 20.85 26.62
C TYR A 10 12.33 22.10 26.26
N GLN A 11 11.67 23.24 26.08
CA GLN A 11 12.34 24.53 26.06
C GLN A 11 12.50 24.98 27.51
N ASN A 12 13.72 24.86 28.05
CA ASN A 12 14.08 25.39 29.37
C ASN A 12 13.76 26.89 29.45
N ALA A 13 12.72 27.23 30.19
CA ALA A 13 12.36 28.61 30.49
C ALA A 13 13.30 29.16 31.58
N ARG A 14 14.37 29.83 31.13
CA ARG A 14 15.17 30.87 31.82
C ARG A 14 15.85 30.48 33.15
N GLU A 15 17.08 30.95 33.29
CA GLU A 15 17.93 30.73 34.47
C GLU A 15 17.30 31.30 35.76
N PRO A 16 17.39 30.59 36.90
CA PRO A 16 16.94 31.07 38.20
C PRO A 16 17.91 32.14 38.75
N GLY A 17 17.43 33.37 38.98
CA GLY A 17 18.29 34.43 39.53
C GLY A 17 17.74 35.86 39.69
N ALA A 18 16.43 36.11 39.68
CA ALA A 18 15.90 37.45 39.96
C ALA A 18 14.88 37.43 41.11
N GLN A 19 15.24 38.04 42.24
CA GLN A 19 14.30 38.48 43.28
C GLN A 19 13.89 39.93 43.03
N SER A 20 12.61 40.25 43.23
CA SER A 20 12.04 41.44 43.92
C SER A 20 10.55 41.58 43.51
N SER A 21 9.52 41.84 44.31
CA SER A 21 9.20 41.78 45.74
C SER A 21 7.71 42.18 45.89
N GLN A 22 7.01 41.62 46.90
CA GLN A 22 5.81 42.14 47.59
C GLN A 22 4.39 42.03 46.95
N GLN A 23 3.54 41.29 47.69
CA GLN A 23 2.07 41.24 47.70
C GLN A 23 1.30 40.99 46.37
N THR A 24 0.87 39.74 46.16
CA THR A 24 -0.53 39.26 45.97
C THR A 24 -0.57 38.02 45.06
N ALA A 25 -1.43 37.08 45.43
CA ALA A 25 -1.52 35.68 45.00
C ALA A 25 -1.71 35.42 43.49
N LEU A 26 -1.18 34.28 43.04
CA LEU A 26 -1.81 33.32 42.12
C LEU A 26 -1.12 31.94 42.32
N PRO A 27 -1.69 30.96 43.05
CA PRO A 27 -1.11 29.63 43.21
C PRO A 27 -1.61 28.73 42.08
N SER A 28 -1.07 28.89 40.89
CA SER A 28 -0.98 27.83 39.87
C SER A 28 -0.34 28.41 38.63
N GLY A 29 0.84 27.92 38.28
CA GLY A 29 1.29 28.03 36.90
C GLY A 29 0.26 27.29 36.04
N MET A 30 -0.45 28.02 35.18
CA MET A 30 -1.22 27.39 34.12
C MET A 30 -0.23 26.69 33.19
N GLN A 31 -0.14 25.37 33.34
CA GLN A 31 0.58 24.52 32.40
C GLN A 31 -0.36 24.24 31.23
N ILE A 32 -0.22 25.01 30.15
CA ILE A 32 -0.92 24.73 28.90
C ILE A 32 -0.16 23.56 28.24
N GLY A 33 -0.69 22.34 28.44
CA GLY A 33 -0.24 21.16 27.71
C GLY A 33 -0.55 21.33 26.22
N THR A 34 0.48 21.62 25.43
CA THR A 34 0.32 21.68 23.97
C THR A 34 0.23 20.25 23.48
N GLY A 35 -1.00 19.82 23.17
CA GLY A 35 -1.36 18.41 22.98
C GLY A 35 -0.44 17.59 22.07
N THR A 36 -0.52 16.27 22.22
CA THR A 36 0.23 15.30 21.41
C THR A 36 -0.18 15.38 19.94
N ARG A 37 0.75 15.66 19.03
CA ARG A 37 0.52 15.57 17.58
C ARG A 37 0.89 14.16 17.11
N ILE A 38 0.02 13.51 16.35
CA ILE A 38 0.37 12.26 15.67
C ILE A 38 1.42 12.60 14.61
N VAL A 39 2.68 12.19 14.83
CA VAL A 39 3.82 12.53 13.96
C VAL A 39 3.80 11.71 12.67
N ALA A 40 3.42 10.43 12.74
CA ALA A 40 3.15 9.59 11.57
C ALA A 40 2.46 8.28 11.99
N THR A 41 1.58 7.75 11.15
CA THR A 41 1.13 6.36 11.24
C THR A 41 2.03 5.50 10.36
N SER A 42 2.98 4.78 10.98
CA SER A 42 3.80 3.83 10.22
C SER A 42 2.98 2.57 9.93
N ARG A 43 2.90 2.19 8.65
CA ARG A 43 2.25 0.96 8.21
C ARG A 43 3.28 -0.16 8.25
N LEU A 44 3.01 -1.17 9.08
CA LEU A 44 3.81 -2.40 9.10
C LEU A 44 3.44 -3.22 7.87
N HIS A 45 4.38 -3.39 6.95
CA HIS A 45 4.23 -4.21 5.74
C HIS A 45 4.70 -5.66 5.97
N SER A 46 4.41 -6.23 7.14
CA SER A 46 4.65 -7.65 7.40
C SER A 46 3.72 -8.52 6.55
N GLN A 47 4.21 -9.66 6.07
CA GLN A 47 3.41 -10.64 5.34
C GLN A 47 2.27 -11.14 6.24
N GLY A 48 1.02 -10.99 5.77
CA GLY A 48 -0.15 -11.59 6.43
C GLY A 48 -0.36 -13.05 6.01
N ASN A 49 -1.31 -13.72 6.68
CA ASN A 49 -1.71 -15.07 6.31
C ASN A 49 -2.26 -15.10 4.88
N LEU A 50 -1.81 -16.07 4.09
CA LEU A 50 -2.29 -16.30 2.73
C LEU A 50 -3.44 -17.33 2.76
N SER A 51 -4.56 -17.00 2.14
CA SER A 51 -5.69 -17.92 1.96
C SER A 51 -5.90 -18.20 0.48
N LYS A 52 -6.15 -19.46 0.14
CA LYS A 52 -6.43 -19.88 -1.25
C LYS A 52 -7.92 -19.67 -1.54
N THR A 53 -8.23 -18.82 -2.51
CA THR A 53 -9.62 -18.50 -2.87
C THR A 53 -10.21 -19.43 -3.93
N GLY A 54 -9.36 -20.09 -4.73
CA GLY A 54 -9.79 -20.96 -5.83
C GLY A 54 -10.04 -20.23 -7.15
N ASN A 55 -10.03 -18.89 -7.15
CA ASN A 55 -10.12 -18.10 -8.39
C ASN A 55 -8.76 -17.96 -9.04
N ALA A 56 -8.73 -18.06 -10.38
CA ALA A 56 -7.48 -17.95 -11.14
C ALA A 56 -6.91 -16.53 -11.18
N THR A 57 -7.73 -15.51 -10.96
CA THR A 57 -7.32 -14.09 -11.00
C THR A 57 -7.03 -13.51 -9.61
N ASP A 58 -7.20 -14.30 -8.55
CA ASP A 58 -6.78 -13.92 -7.20
C ASP A 58 -5.31 -14.31 -7.00
N VAL A 59 -4.44 -13.30 -6.91
CA VAL A 59 -3.01 -13.48 -6.77
C VAL A 59 -2.54 -12.84 -5.48
N ALA A 60 -1.69 -13.54 -4.74
CA ALA A 60 -1.05 -12.97 -3.58
C ALA A 60 0.47 -12.99 -3.74
N ILE A 61 1.11 -11.90 -3.34
CA ILE A 61 2.56 -11.80 -3.27
C ILE A 61 2.99 -12.41 -1.94
N ASN A 62 3.84 -13.44 -2.00
CA ASN A 62 4.51 -13.97 -0.82
C ASN A 62 5.91 -13.35 -0.71
N GLY A 63 6.07 -12.41 0.23
CA GLY A 63 7.32 -11.68 0.46
C GLY A 63 7.21 -10.20 0.14
N ASN A 64 8.28 -9.63 -0.42
CA ASN A 64 8.37 -8.20 -0.73
C ASN A 64 7.90 -7.91 -2.16
N GLY A 65 7.25 -6.75 -2.33
CA GLY A 65 6.87 -6.23 -3.65
C GLY A 65 5.41 -5.85 -3.75
N PHE A 66 5.09 -4.95 -4.67
CA PHE A 66 3.74 -4.46 -4.92
C PHE A 66 3.39 -4.67 -6.39
N PHE A 67 2.13 -5.00 -6.67
CA PHE A 67 1.61 -4.93 -8.03
C PHE A 67 1.57 -3.48 -8.48
N GLN A 68 1.93 -3.25 -9.73
CA GLN A 68 1.82 -1.95 -10.38
C GLN A 68 0.46 -1.85 -11.07
N VAL A 69 -0.24 -0.74 -10.83
CA VAL A 69 -1.52 -0.45 -11.48
C VAL A 69 -1.51 0.97 -12.03
N GLN A 70 -2.16 1.20 -13.14
CA GLN A 70 -2.36 2.50 -13.73
C GLN A 70 -3.75 3.01 -13.40
N ARG A 71 -3.79 4.19 -12.80
CA ARG A 71 -5.03 4.91 -12.50
C ARG A 71 -5.62 5.52 -13.78
N PRO A 72 -6.91 5.92 -13.78
CA PRO A 72 -7.54 6.53 -14.95
C PRO A 72 -6.89 7.84 -15.40
N ASP A 73 -6.17 8.53 -14.50
CA ASP A 73 -5.39 9.74 -14.81
C ASP A 73 -4.02 9.43 -15.47
N GLY A 74 -3.73 8.16 -15.75
CA GLY A 74 -2.50 7.69 -16.37
C GLY A 74 -1.33 7.49 -15.41
N THR A 75 -1.45 7.90 -14.15
CA THR A 75 -0.38 7.75 -13.15
C THR A 75 -0.29 6.34 -12.61
N LEU A 76 0.91 5.93 -12.21
CA LEU A 76 1.14 4.64 -11.56
C LEU A 76 0.81 4.70 -10.07
N ALA A 77 0.17 3.64 -9.59
CA ALA A 77 -0.05 3.34 -8.19
C ALA A 77 0.40 1.90 -7.89
N TYR A 78 0.52 1.59 -6.60
CA TYR A 78 1.07 0.33 -6.15
C TYR A 78 0.15 -0.31 -5.12
N THR A 79 -0.12 -1.60 -5.26
CA THR A 79 -1.04 -2.32 -4.38
C THR A 79 -0.53 -3.71 -4.02
N ARG A 80 -0.94 -4.20 -2.84
CA ARG A 80 -0.80 -5.61 -2.46
C ARG A 80 -2.08 -6.40 -2.71
N ASP A 81 -3.17 -5.72 -3.04
CA ASP A 81 -4.42 -6.35 -3.43
C ASP A 81 -4.21 -7.00 -4.80
N GLY A 82 -4.45 -8.30 -4.86
CA GLY A 82 -4.41 -9.06 -6.10
C GLY A 82 -5.73 -9.73 -6.43
N ASN A 83 -6.85 -9.16 -5.97
CA ASN A 83 -8.15 -9.45 -6.56
C ASN A 83 -8.26 -8.74 -7.93
N PHE A 84 -7.90 -9.46 -8.98
CA PHE A 84 -7.98 -8.95 -10.35
C PHE A 84 -9.21 -9.48 -11.08
N GLN A 85 -9.66 -8.70 -12.06
CA GLN A 85 -10.79 -8.99 -12.93
C GLN A 85 -10.40 -8.72 -14.38
N ILE A 86 -11.10 -9.35 -15.32
CA ILE A 86 -10.89 -9.13 -16.75
C ILE A 86 -11.95 -8.15 -17.23
N SER A 87 -11.52 -7.01 -17.77
CA SER A 87 -12.42 -6.00 -18.33
C SER A 87 -13.09 -6.49 -19.62
N ALA A 88 -14.11 -5.76 -20.09
CA ALA A 88 -14.74 -6.06 -21.38
C ALA A 88 -13.72 -6.05 -22.54
N GLN A 89 -12.66 -5.25 -22.44
CA GLN A 89 -11.58 -5.17 -23.43
C GLN A 89 -10.57 -6.33 -23.31
N GLY A 90 -10.77 -7.26 -22.37
CA GLY A 90 -9.85 -8.36 -22.10
C GLY A 90 -8.63 -7.94 -21.27
N GLN A 91 -8.63 -6.75 -20.67
CA GLN A 91 -7.49 -6.28 -19.88
C GLN A 91 -7.63 -6.71 -18.43
N LEU A 92 -6.51 -7.02 -17.77
CA LEU A 92 -6.52 -7.25 -16.32
C LEU A 92 -6.63 -5.92 -15.57
N VAL A 93 -7.66 -5.82 -14.73
CA VAL A 93 -7.94 -4.64 -13.91
C VAL A 93 -8.15 -5.03 -12.45
N THR A 94 -7.96 -4.10 -11.52
CA THR A 94 -8.36 -4.30 -10.12
C THR A 94 -9.89 -4.25 -9.97
N SER A 95 -10.40 -4.60 -8.79
CA SER A 95 -11.80 -4.40 -8.39
C SER A 95 -12.30 -2.95 -8.56
N SER A 96 -11.39 -1.97 -8.50
CA SER A 96 -11.68 -0.54 -8.74
C SER A 96 -11.55 -0.12 -10.21
N GLY A 97 -11.23 -1.06 -11.11
CA GLY A 97 -11.07 -0.81 -12.55
C GLY A 97 -9.70 -0.24 -12.95
N TYR A 98 -8.68 -0.29 -12.08
CA TYR A 98 -7.33 0.18 -12.41
C TYR A 98 -6.59 -0.87 -13.23
N LEU A 99 -5.95 -0.44 -14.32
CA LEU A 99 -5.27 -1.34 -15.26
C LEU A 99 -3.99 -1.90 -14.64
N VAL A 100 -3.80 -3.21 -14.66
CA VAL A 100 -2.54 -3.84 -14.22
C VAL A 100 -1.41 -3.49 -15.18
N GLN A 101 -0.21 -3.21 -14.64
CA GLN A 101 0.99 -2.93 -15.43
C GLN A 101 2.06 -4.02 -15.23
N PRO A 102 2.76 -4.45 -16.30
CA PRO A 102 2.51 -4.10 -17.70
C PRO A 102 1.13 -4.58 -18.18
N ALA A 103 0.52 -3.84 -19.10
CA ALA A 103 -0.81 -4.18 -19.62
C ALA A 103 -0.79 -5.56 -20.30
N MET A 104 -1.68 -6.44 -19.85
CA MET A 104 -1.85 -7.78 -20.39
C MET A 104 -3.26 -7.93 -20.97
N MET A 105 -3.36 -8.56 -22.14
CA MET A 105 -4.61 -8.76 -22.84
C MET A 105 -4.96 -10.25 -22.90
N VAL A 106 -6.03 -10.63 -22.21
CA VAL A 106 -6.60 -11.96 -22.18
C VAL A 106 -7.60 -12.08 -23.34
N PRO A 107 -7.41 -13.02 -24.28
CA PRO A 107 -8.36 -13.27 -25.35
C PRO A 107 -9.74 -13.67 -24.80
N ARG A 108 -10.82 -13.13 -25.37
CA ARG A 108 -12.20 -13.46 -24.94
C ARG A 108 -12.58 -14.93 -25.15
N ASN A 109 -11.91 -15.62 -26.05
CA ASN A 109 -12.10 -17.05 -26.29
C ASN A 109 -11.25 -17.93 -25.36
N ALA A 110 -10.51 -17.38 -24.39
CA ALA A 110 -9.76 -18.19 -23.43
C ALA A 110 -10.71 -19.02 -22.56
N THR A 111 -10.47 -20.33 -22.47
CA THR A 111 -11.25 -21.26 -21.64
C THR A 111 -10.69 -21.36 -20.22
N SER A 112 -9.40 -21.12 -20.05
CA SER A 112 -8.74 -21.09 -18.75
C SER A 112 -7.60 -20.08 -18.74
N LEU A 113 -7.38 -19.48 -17.57
CA LEU A 113 -6.27 -18.61 -17.27
C LEU A 113 -5.48 -19.23 -16.12
N MET A 114 -4.16 -19.21 -16.21
CA MET A 114 -3.26 -19.71 -15.19
C MET A 114 -2.14 -18.71 -14.97
N ILE A 115 -1.85 -18.45 -13.71
CA ILE A 115 -0.77 -17.56 -13.28
C ILE A 115 0.28 -18.42 -12.59
N GLY A 116 1.48 -18.46 -13.17
CA GLY A 116 2.63 -19.16 -12.61
C GLY A 116 3.17 -18.47 -11.35
N LYS A 117 3.97 -19.20 -10.57
CA LYS A 117 4.65 -18.64 -9.38
C LYS A 117 5.69 -17.59 -9.73
N ASP A 118 6.18 -17.63 -10.97
CA ASP A 118 7.04 -16.65 -11.61
C ASP A 118 6.28 -15.39 -12.09
N GLY A 119 4.96 -15.34 -11.89
CA GLY A 119 4.10 -14.25 -12.33
C GLY A 119 3.69 -14.35 -13.80
N VAL A 120 4.11 -15.39 -14.54
CA VAL A 120 3.75 -15.55 -15.95
C VAL A 120 2.29 -15.91 -16.08
N VAL A 121 1.55 -15.14 -16.88
CA VAL A 121 0.14 -15.37 -17.17
C VAL A 121 0.02 -16.12 -18.48
N THR A 122 -0.59 -17.29 -18.42
CA THR A 122 -0.86 -18.15 -19.57
C THR A 122 -2.34 -18.42 -19.71
N VAL A 123 -2.79 -18.63 -20.95
CA VAL A 123 -4.18 -18.92 -21.29
C VAL A 123 -4.26 -20.16 -22.17
N THR A 124 -5.36 -20.87 -22.07
CA THR A 124 -5.72 -21.95 -23.02
C THR A 124 -6.88 -21.46 -23.88
N THR A 125 -6.78 -21.59 -25.20
CA THR A 125 -7.86 -21.28 -26.13
C THR A 125 -8.39 -22.57 -26.79
N PRO A 126 -9.67 -22.61 -27.20
CA PRO A 126 -10.24 -23.75 -27.92
C PRO A 126 -9.39 -24.11 -29.15
N GLY A 127 -9.12 -25.39 -29.33
CA GLY A 127 -8.34 -25.89 -30.46
C GLY A 127 -6.81 -25.84 -30.29
N MET A 128 -6.30 -25.24 -29.20
CA MET A 128 -4.87 -25.33 -28.85
C MET A 128 -4.64 -26.28 -27.68
N VAL A 129 -3.70 -27.22 -27.86
CA VAL A 129 -3.26 -28.14 -26.80
C VAL A 129 -2.26 -27.45 -25.85
N ASN A 130 -1.46 -26.54 -26.39
CA ASN A 130 -0.46 -25.80 -25.63
C ASN A 130 -1.04 -24.50 -25.08
N ARG A 131 -0.62 -24.12 -23.87
CA ARG A 131 -0.95 -22.83 -23.28
C ARG A 131 -0.12 -21.74 -23.94
N THR A 132 -0.73 -20.58 -24.15
CA THR A 132 -0.07 -19.40 -24.72
C THR A 132 0.16 -18.37 -23.63
N GLN A 133 1.36 -17.82 -23.55
CA GLN A 133 1.69 -16.74 -22.62
C GLN A 133 1.10 -15.41 -23.13
N VAL A 134 0.37 -14.70 -22.26
CA VAL A 134 -0.21 -13.38 -22.56
C VAL A 134 0.55 -12.23 -21.87
N GLY A 135 1.37 -12.55 -20.87
CA GLY A 135 2.21 -11.57 -20.19
C GLY A 135 2.78 -12.12 -18.89
N ALA A 136 3.30 -11.22 -18.04
CA ALA A 136 3.75 -11.55 -16.71
C ALA A 136 3.54 -10.36 -15.76
N PHE A 137 3.22 -10.65 -14.50
CA PHE A 137 3.21 -9.63 -13.46
C PHE A 137 4.62 -9.14 -13.17
N GLN A 138 4.76 -7.83 -13.01
CA GLN A 138 5.96 -7.21 -12.50
C GLN A 138 5.70 -6.65 -11.11
N LEU A 139 6.63 -6.93 -10.19
CA LEU A 139 6.54 -6.45 -8.81
C LEU A 139 7.48 -5.26 -8.62
N ALA A 140 6.97 -4.20 -8.03
CA ALA A 140 7.74 -3.04 -7.61
C ALA A 140 8.24 -3.22 -6.17
N ASN A 141 9.54 -3.09 -5.95
CA ASN A 141 10.14 -3.05 -4.62
C ASN A 141 10.59 -1.63 -4.29
N PHE A 142 10.46 -1.25 -3.02
CA PHE A 142 10.88 0.06 -2.52
C PHE A 142 11.85 -0.12 -1.37
N VAL A 143 12.92 0.68 -1.34
CA VAL A 143 13.91 0.69 -0.25
C VAL A 143 13.25 1.11 1.06
N ASN A 144 12.31 2.06 1.01
CA ASN A 144 11.54 2.52 2.15
C ASN A 144 10.02 2.42 1.89
N PRO A 145 9.39 1.26 2.14
CA PRO A 145 7.95 1.10 1.98
C PRO A 145 7.12 2.00 2.92
N ALA A 146 7.66 2.38 4.08
CA ALA A 146 6.96 3.24 5.03
C ALA A 146 6.81 4.69 4.51
N GLY A 147 7.62 5.09 3.53
CA GLY A 147 7.48 6.37 2.83
C GLY A 147 6.36 6.40 1.79
N LEU A 148 5.71 5.27 1.50
CA LEU A 148 4.59 5.23 0.57
C LEU A 148 3.35 5.91 1.18
N ARG A 149 2.73 6.81 0.40
CA ARG A 149 1.49 7.46 0.78
C ARG A 149 0.29 6.61 0.37
N SER A 150 -0.59 6.30 1.31
CA SER A 150 -1.87 5.64 1.03
C SER A 150 -2.77 6.57 0.23
N LEU A 151 -3.40 6.07 -0.83
CA LEU A 151 -4.36 6.81 -1.66
C LEU A 151 -5.82 6.37 -1.42
N GLY A 152 -6.02 5.30 -0.65
CA GLY A 152 -7.29 4.68 -0.25
C GLY A 152 -7.00 3.43 0.55
#